data_AF-W0JQZ7-F1
#
_entry.id   AF-W0JQZ7-F1
#
_cell.length_a   1.000
_cell.length_b   1.000
_cell.length_c   1.000
_cell.angle_alpha   90.00
_cell.angle_beta   90.00
_cell.angle_gamma   90.00
#
_symmetry.space_group_name_H-M   'P 1'
#
loop_
_entity.id
_entity.type
_entity.pdbx_description
1 polymer ?
#
loop_
_entity_poly.entity_id
_entity_poly.type
_entity_poly.pdbx_seq_one_letter_code
_entity_poly.pdbx_strand_id
1 'polypeptide(L)'
;MAPSLVHFLAGATLALFVATPLALRGHLTRRHLWIVAIGGLWGMFPDVNYATPVFQTELATLHGSRWANLFAAHHALDQPAFATRELLSTGAAVTGFVGAVACFTSASLVGEHGRRGSGSPWNHLLARALVTGYAAAVAGVVAAVGVGLVFTWAGRMETLAALWGRESAIAGWVFLLGCSLGASGVFGIVLEVLDRRWRVMSAVPGAGVGVVVAVMAWATVVAVAVPLWMRLVLDLSRPIPYFHRISLGALVVFGAMVGIVYPATRRAIDSPLAAYGH
;
A
#
# COMPACT_ATOMS: atom_id res chain seq x y z
N MET A 1 -17.01 -17.13 5.00
CA MET A 1 -15.82 -16.60 5.70
C MET A 1 -14.61 -16.98 4.88
N ALA A 2 -13.56 -16.17 4.89
CA ALA A 2 -12.30 -16.56 4.29
C ALA A 2 -11.64 -17.66 5.13
N PRO A 3 -10.77 -18.50 4.54
CA PRO A 3 -10.02 -19.50 5.31
C PRO A 3 -9.15 -18.83 6.37
N SER A 4 -9.03 -19.44 7.55
CA SER A 4 -8.18 -18.96 8.65
C SER A 4 -6.72 -18.73 8.23
N LEU A 5 -6.23 -19.52 7.26
CA LEU A 5 -4.93 -19.33 6.62
C LEU A 5 -4.78 -17.94 5.96
N VAL A 6 -5.84 -17.41 5.32
CA VAL A 6 -5.82 -16.08 4.69
C VAL A 6 -5.60 -15.00 5.74
N HIS A 7 -6.29 -15.09 6.89
CA HIS A 7 -6.16 -14.14 7.99
C HIS A 7 -4.75 -14.19 8.62
N PHE A 8 -4.21 -15.40 8.84
CA PHE A 8 -2.83 -15.58 9.30
C PHE A 8 -1.83 -14.92 8.34
N LEU A 9 -1.92 -15.24 7.05
CA LEU A 9 -0.98 -14.72 6.05
C LEU A 9 -1.10 -13.21 5.88
N ALA A 10 -2.30 -12.64 5.95
CA ALA A 10 -2.51 -11.19 5.92
C ALA A 10 -1.83 -10.50 7.11
N GLY A 11 -2.03 -11.02 8.33
CA GLY A 11 -1.40 -10.50 9.54
C GLY A 11 0.12 -10.60 9.49
N ALA A 12 0.66 -11.75 9.07
CA ALA A 12 2.10 -11.96 8.93
C ALA A 12 2.72 -11.02 7.86
N THR A 13 2.04 -10.83 6.73
CA THR A 13 2.46 -9.91 5.65
C THR A 13 2.57 -8.48 6.16
N LEU A 14 1.55 -8.00 6.88
CA LEU A 14 1.55 -6.66 7.47
C LEU A 14 2.66 -6.48 8.50
N ALA A 15 2.86 -7.47 9.38
CA ALA A 15 3.92 -7.44 10.38
C ALA A 15 5.32 -7.35 9.74
N LEU A 16 5.59 -8.15 8.69
CA LEU A 16 6.84 -8.10 7.94
C LEU A 16 7.03 -6.75 7.25
N PHE A 17 5.98 -6.21 6.63
CA PHE A 17 6.03 -4.89 6.00
C PHE A 17 6.38 -3.80 7.02
N VAL A 18 5.68 -3.73 8.16
CA VAL A 18 5.96 -2.75 9.22
C VAL A 18 7.36 -2.92 9.81
N ALA A 19 7.86 -4.15 9.92
CA ALA A 19 9.18 -4.45 10.45
C ALA A 19 10.33 -4.20 9.43
N THR A 20 10.03 -4.01 8.14
CA THR A 20 11.04 -3.88 7.07
C THR A 20 12.04 -2.73 7.31
N PRO A 21 11.67 -1.51 7.76
CA PRO A 21 12.63 -0.46 8.08
C PRO A 21 13.64 -0.85 9.17
N LEU A 22 13.20 -1.62 10.17
CA LEU A 22 14.08 -2.10 11.24
C LEU A 22 15.03 -3.19 10.74
N ALA A 23 14.57 -4.01 9.79
CA ALA A 23 15.41 -5.00 9.10
C ALA A 23 16.47 -4.32 8.22
N LEU A 24 16.12 -3.29 7.46
CA LEU A 24 17.06 -2.48 6.66
C LEU A 24 18.16 -1.85 7.53
N ARG A 25 17.86 -1.56 8.80
CA ARG A 25 18.82 -1.04 9.79
C ARG A 25 19.62 -2.13 10.52
N GLY A 26 19.37 -3.41 10.23
CA GLY A 26 20.05 -4.53 10.87
C GLY A 26 19.70 -4.73 12.36
N HIS A 27 18.50 -4.34 12.80
CA HIS A 27 18.03 -4.54 14.18
C HIS A 27 17.29 -5.87 14.40
N LEU A 28 16.86 -6.55 13.33
CA LEU A 28 15.96 -7.71 13.41
C LEU A 28 16.59 -9.04 12.96
N THR A 29 17.93 -9.11 12.87
CA THR A 29 18.64 -10.31 12.48
C THR A 29 18.20 -11.49 13.36
N ARG A 30 17.81 -12.61 12.73
CA ARG A 30 17.32 -13.85 13.38
C ARG A 30 15.96 -13.78 14.09
N ARG A 31 15.19 -12.68 13.95
CA ARG A 31 13.84 -12.56 14.56
C ARG A 31 12.68 -12.77 13.57
N HIS A 32 12.97 -13.19 12.33
CA HIS A 32 11.97 -13.30 11.26
C HIS A 32 10.81 -14.25 11.61
N LEU A 33 11.07 -15.42 12.21
CA LEU A 33 10.03 -16.39 12.56
C LEU A 33 9.07 -15.85 13.61
N TRP A 34 9.59 -15.14 14.61
CA TRP A 34 8.78 -14.52 15.66
C TRP A 34 7.88 -13.42 15.10
N ILE A 35 8.38 -12.59 14.17
CA ILE A 35 7.57 -11.53 13.54
C ILE A 35 6.43 -12.15 12.73
N VAL A 36 6.71 -13.21 11.96
CA VAL A 36 5.69 -13.94 11.20
C VAL A 36 4.66 -14.56 12.14
N ALA A 37 5.10 -15.26 13.19
CA ALA A 37 4.21 -15.93 14.14
C ALA A 37 3.31 -14.93 14.88
N ILE A 38 3.88 -13.86 15.45
CA ILE A 38 3.11 -12.82 16.17
C ILE A 38 2.15 -12.14 15.20
N GLY A 39 2.61 -11.75 14.01
CA GLY A 39 1.76 -11.11 13.00
C GLY A 39 0.60 -11.99 12.56
N GLY A 40 0.87 -13.27 12.30
CA GLY A 40 -0.17 -14.21 11.87
C GLY A 40 -1.16 -14.55 12.98
N LEU A 41 -0.69 -14.77 14.21
CA LEU A 41 -1.58 -14.96 15.37
C LEU A 41 -2.43 -13.73 15.65
N TRP A 42 -1.87 -12.53 15.48
CA TRP A 42 -2.64 -11.29 15.56
C TRP A 42 -3.73 -11.23 14.49
N GLY A 43 -3.43 -11.57 13.23
CA GLY A 43 -4.45 -11.61 12.16
C GLY A 43 -5.58 -12.63 12.39
N MET A 44 -5.26 -13.75 13.03
CA MET A 44 -6.21 -14.81 13.40
C MET A 44 -6.94 -14.56 14.72
N PHE A 45 -6.61 -13.52 15.49
CA PHE A 45 -7.16 -13.35 16.84
C PHE A 45 -8.70 -13.42 16.90
N PRO A 46 -9.47 -12.84 15.95
CA PRO A 46 -10.92 -12.99 15.94
C PRO A 46 -11.42 -14.44 15.79
N ASP A 47 -10.65 -15.34 15.17
CA ASP A 47 -11.00 -16.76 14.98
C ASP A 47 -10.99 -17.57 16.27
N VAL A 48 -10.45 -17.02 17.36
CA VAL A 48 -10.42 -17.68 18.69
C VAL A 48 -11.84 -18.04 19.15
N ASN A 49 -12.88 -17.33 18.66
CA ASN A 49 -14.29 -17.65 18.94
C ASN A 49 -14.67 -19.12 18.60
N TYR A 50 -13.97 -19.75 17.63
CA TYR A 50 -14.21 -21.14 17.25
C TYR A 50 -13.46 -22.15 18.12
N ALA A 51 -12.44 -21.71 18.87
CA ALA A 51 -11.53 -22.59 19.60
C ALA A 51 -11.83 -22.66 21.10
N THR A 52 -12.39 -21.60 21.70
CA THR A 52 -12.63 -21.52 23.15
C THR A 52 -14.12 -21.57 23.51
N PRO A 53 -14.50 -22.30 24.58
CA PRO A 53 -15.85 -22.22 25.13
C PRO A 53 -16.09 -20.98 26.00
N VAL A 54 -15.04 -20.23 26.35
CA VAL A 54 -15.13 -19.09 27.27
C VAL A 54 -15.41 -17.81 26.48
N PHE A 55 -16.42 -17.02 26.90
CA PHE A 55 -16.84 -15.77 26.23
C PHE A 55 -17.26 -15.94 24.76
N GLN A 56 -17.87 -17.06 24.39
CA GLN A 56 -18.25 -17.35 23.00
C GLN A 56 -19.11 -16.23 22.37
N THR A 57 -20.09 -15.70 23.09
CA THR A 57 -20.98 -14.66 22.58
C THR A 57 -20.23 -13.36 22.31
N GLU A 58 -19.37 -12.94 23.23
CA GLU A 58 -18.56 -11.73 23.12
C GLU A 58 -17.53 -11.86 21.98
N LEU A 59 -16.86 -13.00 21.87
CA LEU A 59 -15.89 -13.27 20.82
C LEU A 59 -16.54 -13.36 19.43
N ALA A 60 -17.71 -14.00 19.31
CA ALA A 60 -18.48 -14.03 18.07
C ALA A 60 -18.96 -12.62 17.67
N THR A 61 -19.37 -11.81 18.65
CA THR A 61 -19.75 -10.41 18.42
C THR A 61 -18.55 -9.60 17.93
N LEU A 62 -17.38 -9.77 18.55
CA LEU A 62 -16.15 -9.11 18.11
C LEU A 62 -15.81 -9.52 16.67
N HIS A 63 -15.79 -10.82 16.37
CA HIS A 63 -15.49 -11.39 15.05
C HIS A 63 -16.41 -10.82 13.95
N GLY A 64 -17.72 -10.74 14.21
CA GLY A 64 -18.68 -10.19 13.26
C GLY A 64 -18.64 -8.66 13.11
N SER A 65 -17.88 -7.95 13.94
CA SER A 65 -17.89 -6.48 13.99
C SER A 65 -16.82 -5.84 13.11
N ARG A 66 -16.98 -4.54 12.82
CA ARG A 66 -15.96 -3.72 12.16
C ARG A 66 -14.67 -3.59 12.96
N TRP A 67 -14.70 -3.81 14.28
CA TRP A 67 -13.51 -3.79 15.13
C TRP A 67 -12.56 -4.93 14.82
N ALA A 68 -13.05 -6.06 14.30
CA ALA A 68 -12.19 -7.14 13.84
C ALA A 68 -11.25 -6.71 12.69
N ASN A 69 -11.53 -5.62 11.99
CA ASN A 69 -10.59 -5.08 10.99
C ASN A 69 -9.26 -4.59 11.58
N LEU A 70 -9.19 -4.33 12.89
CA LEU A 70 -7.93 -4.06 13.56
C LEU A 70 -6.98 -5.26 13.54
N PHE A 71 -7.47 -6.47 13.28
CA PHE A 71 -6.68 -7.69 13.18
C PHE A 71 -6.46 -8.05 11.72
N ALA A 72 -5.59 -7.30 11.04
CA ALA A 72 -5.29 -7.51 9.61
C ALA A 72 -6.50 -7.46 8.67
N ALA A 73 -7.41 -6.49 8.87
CA ALA A 73 -8.61 -6.32 8.05
C ALA A 73 -9.53 -7.56 8.04
N HIS A 74 -9.58 -8.31 9.16
CA HIS A 74 -10.28 -9.58 9.29
C HIS A 74 -11.72 -9.55 8.76
N HIS A 75 -12.55 -8.63 9.28
CA HIS A 75 -13.96 -8.52 8.86
C HIS A 75 -14.12 -8.17 7.37
N ALA A 76 -13.19 -7.39 6.81
CA ALA A 76 -13.19 -7.06 5.39
C ALA A 76 -12.85 -8.27 4.51
N LEU A 77 -11.89 -9.09 4.93
CA LEU A 77 -11.54 -10.36 4.26
C LEU A 77 -12.68 -11.38 4.30
N ASP A 78 -13.57 -11.27 5.27
CA ASP A 78 -14.76 -12.11 5.38
C ASP A 78 -15.94 -11.67 4.51
N GLN A 79 -15.87 -10.49 3.89
CA GLN A 79 -16.94 -10.00 3.03
C GLN A 79 -17.04 -10.82 1.73
N PRO A 80 -18.23 -10.87 1.10
CA PRO A 80 -18.47 -11.67 -0.10
C PRO A 80 -17.46 -11.43 -1.23
N ALA A 81 -16.89 -10.23 -1.33
CA ALA A 81 -15.85 -9.89 -2.32
C ALA A 81 -14.61 -10.79 -2.24
N PHE A 82 -14.30 -11.36 -1.08
CA PHE A 82 -13.14 -12.23 -0.83
C PHE A 82 -13.56 -13.65 -0.41
N ALA A 83 -14.57 -13.76 0.46
CA ALA A 83 -15.01 -15.05 1.01
C ALA A 83 -15.63 -15.99 -0.03
N THR A 84 -16.25 -15.46 -1.10
CA THR A 84 -16.82 -16.31 -2.18
C THR A 84 -15.77 -16.75 -3.20
N ARG A 85 -14.50 -16.36 -3.03
CA ARG A 85 -13.41 -16.53 -3.99
C ARG A 85 -12.20 -17.17 -3.34
N GLU A 86 -12.43 -18.24 -2.61
CA GLU A 86 -11.46 -18.89 -1.73
C GLU A 86 -10.10 -19.14 -2.39
N LEU A 87 -10.07 -19.69 -3.61
CA LEU A 87 -8.82 -19.95 -4.33
C LEU A 87 -8.05 -18.67 -4.67
N LEU A 88 -8.76 -17.62 -5.10
CA LEU A 88 -8.14 -16.34 -5.46
C LEU A 88 -7.65 -15.60 -4.22
N SER A 89 -8.44 -15.56 -3.15
CA SER A 89 -8.04 -14.92 -1.89
C SER A 89 -6.87 -15.65 -1.23
N THR A 90 -6.89 -16.99 -1.21
CA THR A 90 -5.78 -17.82 -0.74
C THR A 90 -4.53 -17.60 -1.60
N GLY A 91 -4.66 -17.66 -2.92
CA GLY A 91 -3.56 -17.39 -3.84
C GLY A 91 -2.94 -16.01 -3.62
N ALA A 92 -3.78 -14.97 -3.52
CA ALA A 92 -3.33 -13.60 -3.26
C ALA A 92 -2.62 -13.46 -1.90
N ALA A 93 -3.15 -14.09 -0.84
CA ALA A 93 -2.54 -14.07 0.48
C ALA A 93 -1.17 -14.78 0.50
N VAL A 94 -1.06 -15.95 -0.15
CA VAL A 94 0.20 -16.69 -0.29
C VAL A 94 1.22 -15.88 -1.09
N THR A 95 0.84 -15.36 -2.27
CA THR A 95 1.74 -14.54 -3.09
C THR A 95 2.19 -13.29 -2.36
N GLY A 96 1.28 -12.58 -1.69
CA GLY A 96 1.59 -11.40 -0.88
C GLY A 96 2.57 -11.72 0.26
N PHE A 97 2.33 -12.82 0.97
CA PHE A 97 3.21 -13.27 2.05
C PHE A 97 4.61 -13.65 1.53
N VAL A 98 4.70 -14.40 0.43
CA VAL A 98 5.99 -14.76 -0.19
C VAL A 98 6.76 -13.50 -0.61
N GLY A 99 6.07 -12.53 -1.22
CA GLY A 99 6.66 -11.23 -1.56
C GLY A 99 7.19 -10.49 -0.32
N ALA A 100 6.41 -10.44 0.76
CA ALA A 100 6.82 -9.80 2.00
C ALA A 100 8.02 -10.50 2.66
N VAL A 101 8.07 -11.83 2.67
CA VAL A 101 9.21 -12.61 3.15
C VAL A 101 10.46 -12.32 2.31
N ALA A 102 10.34 -12.28 0.98
CA ALA A 102 11.45 -11.98 0.09
C ALA A 102 11.99 -10.55 0.32
N CYS A 103 11.11 -9.55 0.43
CA CYS A 103 11.48 -8.17 0.72
C CYS A 103 12.14 -8.02 2.09
N PHE A 104 11.54 -8.60 3.13
CA PHE A 104 12.07 -8.54 4.50
C PHE A 104 13.42 -9.26 4.63
N THR A 105 13.58 -10.40 3.97
CA THR A 105 14.84 -11.16 3.94
C THR A 105 15.93 -10.35 3.24
N SER A 106 15.62 -9.79 2.07
CA SER A 106 16.54 -8.90 1.34
C SER A 106 16.94 -7.69 2.18
N ALA A 107 15.97 -7.07 2.87
CA ALA A 107 16.20 -5.97 3.79
C ALA A 107 17.13 -6.35 4.96
N SER A 108 16.91 -7.53 5.56
CA SER A 108 17.75 -8.06 6.64
C SER A 108 19.18 -8.32 6.18
N LEU A 109 19.35 -8.88 4.98
CA LEU A 109 20.67 -9.09 4.37
C LEU A 109 21.39 -7.76 4.14
N VAL A 110 20.71 -6.78 3.54
CA VAL A 110 21.28 -5.43 3.34
C VAL A 110 21.71 -4.81 4.66
N GLY A 111 20.85 -4.86 5.69
CA GLY A 111 21.16 -4.30 7.01
C GLY A 111 22.34 -5.00 7.69
N GLU A 112 22.47 -6.32 7.55
CA GLU A 112 23.59 -7.08 8.10
C GLU A 112 24.92 -6.77 7.39
N HIS A 113 24.92 -6.64 6.06
CA HIS A 113 26.12 -6.26 5.32
C HIS A 113 26.57 -4.84 5.65
N GLY A 114 25.63 -3.91 5.79
CA GLY A 114 25.92 -2.53 6.22
C GLY A 114 26.62 -2.49 7.57
N ARG A 115 26.17 -3.31 8.53
CA ARG A 115 26.81 -3.43 9.86
C ARG A 115 28.21 -4.04 9.83
N ARG A 116 28.51 -4.88 8.84
CA ARG A 116 29.82 -5.55 8.70
C ARG A 116 30.82 -4.75 7.85
N GLY A 117 30.41 -3.62 7.27
CA GLY A 117 31.27 -2.78 6.42
C GLY A 117 31.66 -3.44 5.09
N SER A 118 30.94 -4.48 4.64
CA SER A 118 31.22 -5.16 3.36
C SER A 118 30.47 -4.46 2.22
N GLY A 119 31.16 -3.56 1.51
CA GLY A 119 30.61 -2.77 0.41
C GLY A 119 30.66 -3.50 -0.93
N SER A 120 29.56 -4.15 -1.33
CA SER A 120 29.35 -4.60 -2.71
C SER A 120 28.45 -3.61 -3.46
N PRO A 121 28.76 -3.24 -4.72
CA PRO A 121 27.92 -2.34 -5.52
C PRO A 121 26.48 -2.87 -5.69
N TRP A 122 26.31 -4.20 -5.73
CA TRP A 122 24.99 -4.83 -5.81
C TRP A 122 24.15 -4.58 -4.56
N ASN A 123 24.76 -4.61 -3.38
CA ASN A 123 24.08 -4.35 -2.11
C ASN A 123 23.56 -2.91 -2.05
N HIS A 124 24.29 -1.94 -2.61
CA HIS A 124 23.84 -0.55 -2.69
C HIS A 124 22.62 -0.39 -3.62
N LEU A 125 22.61 -1.06 -4.76
CA LEU A 125 21.46 -1.05 -5.68
C LEU A 125 20.23 -1.69 -5.03
N LEU A 126 20.41 -2.86 -4.39
CA LEU A 126 19.34 -3.56 -3.69
C LEU A 126 18.80 -2.72 -2.52
N ALA A 127 19.67 -2.12 -1.71
CA ALA A 127 19.28 -1.22 -0.62
C ALA A 127 18.44 -0.06 -1.14
N ARG A 128 18.90 0.62 -2.19
CA ARG A 128 18.17 1.74 -2.81
C ARG A 128 16.81 1.29 -3.34
N ALA A 129 16.75 0.14 -4.03
CA ALA A 129 15.50 -0.40 -4.55
C ALA A 129 14.50 -0.71 -3.43
N LEU A 130 14.95 -1.34 -2.34
CA LEU A 130 14.11 -1.66 -1.18
C LEU A 130 13.61 -0.41 -0.46
N VAL A 131 14.48 0.58 -0.22
CA VAL A 131 14.10 1.85 0.42
C VAL A 131 13.10 2.62 -0.45
N THR A 132 13.39 2.73 -1.75
CA THR A 132 12.52 3.42 -2.72
C THR A 132 11.17 2.73 -2.82
N GLY A 133 11.16 1.39 -2.97
CA GLY A 133 9.95 0.59 -3.05
C GLY A 133 9.10 0.70 -1.78
N TYR A 134 9.73 0.61 -0.60
CA TYR A 134 9.05 0.77 0.68
C TYR A 134 8.47 2.18 0.85
N ALA A 135 9.24 3.23 0.57
CA ALA A 135 8.76 4.61 0.65
C ALA A 135 7.60 4.87 -0.31
N ALA A 136 7.67 4.35 -1.54
CA ALA A 136 6.57 4.41 -2.51
C ALA A 136 5.33 3.66 -2.03
N ALA A 137 5.49 2.46 -1.45
CA ALA A 137 4.37 1.69 -0.90
C ALA A 137 3.67 2.45 0.24
N VAL A 138 4.42 2.97 1.22
CA VAL A 138 3.87 3.76 2.32
C VAL A 138 3.15 5.01 1.81
N ALA A 139 3.78 5.77 0.91
CA ALA A 139 3.17 6.96 0.32
C ALA A 139 1.90 6.62 -0.47
N GLY A 140 1.90 5.51 -1.22
CA GLY A 140 0.75 5.04 -1.99
C GLY A 140 -0.42 4.63 -1.08
N VAL A 141 -0.16 3.90 0.01
CA VAL A 141 -1.20 3.54 1.00
C VAL A 141 -1.79 4.79 1.64
N VAL A 142 -0.94 5.71 2.12
CA VAL A 142 -1.39 6.94 2.79
C VAL A 142 -2.21 7.82 1.83
N ALA A 143 -1.76 7.96 0.59
CA ALA A 143 -2.50 8.69 -0.44
C ALA A 143 -3.80 7.98 -0.83
N ALA A 144 -3.83 6.65 -0.92
CA ALA A 144 -5.06 5.88 -1.17
C ALA A 144 -6.11 6.15 -0.10
N VAL A 145 -5.71 6.18 1.18
CA VAL A 145 -6.60 6.54 2.29
C VAL A 145 -7.14 7.96 2.11
N GLY A 146 -6.28 8.95 1.90
CA GLY A 146 -6.71 10.33 1.71
C GLY A 146 -7.67 10.52 0.54
N VAL A 147 -7.34 9.96 -0.62
CA VAL A 147 -8.20 9.98 -1.81
C VAL A 147 -9.51 9.23 -1.57
N GLY A 148 -9.45 8.07 -0.95
CA GLY A 148 -10.62 7.25 -0.71
C GLY A 148 -11.59 7.89 0.28
N LEU A 149 -11.09 8.66 1.24
CA LEU A 149 -11.93 9.52 2.10
C LEU A 149 -12.66 10.59 1.28
N VAL A 150 -11.99 11.24 0.31
CA VAL A 150 -12.63 12.20 -0.61
C VAL A 150 -13.74 11.53 -1.42
N PHE A 151 -13.49 10.36 -2.01
CA PHE A 151 -14.50 9.63 -2.79
C PHE A 151 -15.64 9.07 -1.92
N THR A 152 -15.35 8.64 -0.70
CA THR A 152 -16.35 8.15 0.25
C THR A 152 -17.27 9.29 0.68
N TRP A 153 -16.69 10.44 1.04
CA TRP A 153 -17.45 11.65 1.38
C TRP A 153 -18.32 12.13 0.22
N ALA A 154 -17.81 12.03 -1.02
CA ALA A 154 -18.57 12.38 -2.21
C ALA A 154 -19.63 11.34 -2.62
N GLY A 155 -19.72 10.18 -1.94
CA GLY A 155 -20.63 9.09 -2.32
C GLY A 155 -20.30 8.44 -3.67
N ARG A 156 -19.00 8.39 -4.04
CA ARG A 156 -18.51 7.97 -5.37
C ARG A 156 -17.61 6.74 -5.35
N MET A 157 -17.45 6.07 -4.22
CA MET A 157 -16.57 4.90 -4.13
C MET A 157 -17.05 3.73 -5.02
N GLU A 158 -18.36 3.53 -5.14
CA GLU A 158 -18.94 2.53 -6.04
C GLU A 158 -18.69 2.84 -7.52
N THR A 159 -18.54 4.12 -7.89
CA THR A 159 -18.19 4.50 -9.27
C THR A 159 -16.78 4.02 -9.63
N LEU A 160 -15.83 4.04 -8.68
CA LEU A 160 -14.51 3.44 -8.88
C LEU A 160 -14.59 1.92 -9.03
N ALA A 161 -15.46 1.28 -8.24
CA ALA A 161 -15.75 -0.13 -8.38
C ALA A 161 -16.40 -0.46 -9.73
N ALA A 162 -17.20 0.43 -10.32
CA ALA A 162 -17.81 0.15 -11.62
C ALA A 162 -16.78 0.08 -12.76
N LEU A 163 -15.63 0.77 -12.64
CA LEU A 163 -14.59 0.83 -13.68
C LEU A 163 -13.97 -0.52 -14.04
N TRP A 164 -14.02 -1.51 -13.13
CA TRP A 164 -13.57 -2.89 -13.37
C TRP A 164 -14.73 -3.92 -13.22
N GLY A 165 -15.98 -3.46 -13.33
CA GLY A 165 -17.17 -4.32 -13.29
C GLY A 165 -17.55 -4.84 -11.91
N ARG A 166 -17.49 -4.00 -10.87
CA ARG A 166 -17.92 -4.34 -9.49
C ARG A 166 -18.89 -3.32 -8.93
N GLU A 167 -19.76 -3.78 -8.03
CA GLU A 167 -20.81 -2.95 -7.41
C GLU A 167 -20.65 -2.93 -5.89
N SER A 168 -19.44 -2.66 -5.40
CA SER A 168 -19.17 -2.60 -3.96
C SER A 168 -18.16 -1.52 -3.63
N ALA A 169 -18.46 -0.71 -2.62
CA ALA A 169 -17.52 0.27 -2.10
C ALA A 169 -16.17 -0.36 -1.68
N ILE A 170 -16.17 -1.59 -1.17
CA ILE A 170 -14.93 -2.32 -0.81
C ILE A 170 -14.09 -2.60 -2.06
N ALA A 171 -14.72 -3.03 -3.14
CA ALA A 171 -14.04 -3.24 -4.41
C ALA A 171 -13.43 -1.93 -4.95
N GLY A 172 -14.13 -0.80 -4.76
CA GLY A 172 -13.61 0.52 -5.09
C GLY A 172 -12.35 0.88 -4.29
N TRP A 173 -12.33 0.60 -2.99
CA TRP A 173 -11.16 0.78 -2.13
C TRP A 173 -9.97 -0.07 -2.56
N VAL A 174 -10.19 -1.35 -2.90
CA VAL A 174 -9.14 -2.26 -3.39
C VAL A 174 -8.55 -1.75 -4.70
N PHE A 175 -9.42 -1.35 -5.64
CA PHE A 175 -8.99 -0.78 -6.92
C PHE A 175 -8.16 0.49 -6.70
N LEU A 176 -8.66 1.41 -5.87
CA LEU A 176 -7.97 2.66 -5.54
C LEU A 176 -6.60 2.40 -4.91
N LEU A 177 -6.49 1.45 -3.98
CA LEU A 177 -5.23 1.07 -3.35
C LEU A 177 -4.23 0.56 -4.39
N GLY A 178 -4.65 -0.35 -5.28
CA GLY A 178 -3.80 -0.88 -6.35
C GLY A 178 -3.28 0.22 -7.28
N CYS A 179 -4.16 1.10 -7.76
CA CYS A 179 -3.77 2.24 -8.59
C CYS A 179 -2.83 3.21 -7.86
N SER A 180 -3.09 3.47 -6.58
CA SER A 180 -2.28 4.37 -5.75
C SER A 180 -0.87 3.83 -5.53
N LEU A 181 -0.73 2.52 -5.30
CA LEU A 181 0.57 1.87 -5.17
C LEU A 181 1.37 1.97 -6.48
N GLY A 182 0.74 1.67 -7.62
CA GLY A 182 1.38 1.78 -8.93
C GLY A 182 1.81 3.22 -9.26
N ALA A 183 0.89 4.18 -9.08
CA ALA A 183 1.15 5.60 -9.34
C ALA A 183 2.23 6.17 -8.41
N SER A 184 2.23 5.79 -7.13
CA SER A 184 3.27 6.18 -6.17
C SER A 184 4.65 5.63 -6.54
N GLY A 185 4.72 4.39 -7.07
CA GLY A 185 5.95 3.82 -7.60
C GLY A 185 6.53 4.64 -8.76
N VAL A 186 5.70 4.97 -9.76
CA VAL A 186 6.10 5.83 -10.89
C VAL A 186 6.55 7.21 -10.38
N PHE A 187 5.80 7.79 -9.46
CA PHE A 187 6.12 9.09 -8.89
C PHE A 187 7.44 9.09 -8.11
N GLY A 188 7.72 8.03 -7.34
CA GLY A 188 8.98 7.85 -6.63
C GLY A 188 10.18 7.82 -7.60
N ILE A 189 10.04 7.14 -8.75
CA ILE A 189 11.06 7.12 -9.81
C ILE A 189 11.28 8.53 -10.37
N VAL A 190 10.20 9.27 -10.66
CA VAL A 190 10.30 10.65 -11.16
C VAL A 190 11.04 11.53 -10.15
N LEU A 191 10.66 11.49 -8.88
CA LEU A 191 11.34 12.31 -7.87
C LEU A 191 12.82 11.94 -7.72
N GLU A 192 13.17 10.66 -7.79
CA GLU A 192 14.56 10.17 -7.77
C GLU A 192 15.40 10.70 -8.93
N VAL A 193 14.81 10.84 -10.12
CA VAL A 193 15.47 11.41 -11.30
C VAL A 193 15.64 12.93 -11.12
N LEU A 194 14.59 13.62 -10.66
CA LEU A 194 14.59 15.07 -10.48
C LEU A 194 15.52 15.52 -9.34
N ASP A 195 15.63 14.74 -8.27
CA ASP A 195 16.43 15.09 -7.10
C ASP A 195 17.91 15.27 -7.42
N ARG A 196 18.41 14.52 -8.43
CA ARG A 196 19.79 14.66 -8.93
C ARG A 196 20.14 16.07 -9.39
N ARG A 197 19.15 16.88 -9.78
CA ARG A 197 19.35 18.24 -10.31
C ARG A 197 18.77 19.32 -9.41
N TRP A 198 17.65 19.07 -8.75
CA TRP A 198 16.84 20.13 -8.11
C TRP A 198 16.53 19.92 -6.63
N ARG A 199 17.12 18.92 -5.96
CA ARG A 199 16.93 18.64 -4.52
C ARG A 199 15.46 18.62 -4.09
N VAL A 200 14.63 17.87 -4.82
CA VAL A 200 13.17 17.76 -4.59
C VAL A 200 12.80 16.80 -3.44
N MET A 201 13.76 16.16 -2.78
CA MET A 201 13.54 15.28 -1.60
C MET A 201 13.16 16.00 -0.30
N SER A 202 12.76 17.27 -0.36
CA SER A 202 12.19 18.00 0.78
C SER A 202 10.66 18.07 0.65
N ALA A 203 9.96 18.18 1.78
CA ALA A 203 8.50 18.02 1.81
C ALA A 203 7.75 19.07 0.96
N VAL A 204 8.18 20.33 0.98
CA VAL A 204 7.50 21.42 0.25
C VAL A 204 7.72 21.31 -1.27
N PRO A 205 8.97 21.21 -1.79
CA PRO A 205 9.19 20.96 -3.22
C PRO A 205 8.59 19.65 -3.71
N GLY A 206 8.69 18.58 -2.92
CA GLY A 206 8.07 17.29 -3.24
C GLY A 206 6.56 17.38 -3.40
N ALA A 207 5.87 18.07 -2.48
CA ALA A 207 4.44 18.36 -2.59
C ALA A 207 4.12 19.17 -3.86
N GLY A 208 4.91 20.21 -4.16
CA GLY A 208 4.72 21.04 -5.36
C GLY A 208 4.81 20.22 -6.65
N VAL A 209 5.88 19.43 -6.79
CA VAL A 209 6.04 18.50 -7.94
C VAL A 209 4.89 17.50 -7.98
N GLY A 210 4.48 16.97 -6.83
CA GLY A 210 3.33 16.09 -6.67
C GLY A 210 2.04 16.66 -7.24
N VAL A 211 1.69 17.88 -6.85
CA VAL A 211 0.50 18.58 -7.34
C VAL A 211 0.60 18.85 -8.83
N VAL A 212 1.74 19.30 -9.34
CA VAL A 212 1.92 19.55 -10.78
C VAL A 212 1.73 18.27 -11.59
N VAL A 213 2.38 17.17 -11.19
CA VAL A 213 2.24 15.86 -11.83
C VAL A 213 0.80 15.36 -11.78
N ALA A 214 0.12 15.54 -10.64
CA ALA A 214 -1.27 15.15 -10.49
C ALA A 214 -2.23 15.96 -11.39
N VAL A 215 -2.03 17.27 -11.53
CA VAL A 215 -2.83 18.11 -12.43
C VAL A 215 -2.59 17.70 -13.89
N MET A 216 -1.35 17.43 -14.28
CA MET A 216 -1.02 16.91 -15.61
C MET A 216 -1.67 15.55 -15.86
N ALA A 217 -1.60 14.63 -14.89
CA ALA A 217 -2.24 13.32 -14.98
C ALA A 217 -3.77 13.42 -15.04
N TRP A 218 -4.39 14.36 -14.32
CA TRP A 218 -5.81 14.62 -14.43
C TRP A 218 -6.18 15.11 -15.84
N ALA A 219 -5.43 16.07 -16.38
CA ALA A 219 -5.69 16.63 -17.70
C ALA A 219 -5.54 15.57 -18.83
N THR A 220 -4.55 14.68 -18.72
CA THR A 220 -4.32 13.64 -19.74
C THR A 220 -5.23 12.43 -19.56
N VAL A 221 -5.31 11.88 -18.35
CA VAL A 221 -6.03 10.63 -18.08
C VAL A 221 -7.52 10.89 -17.92
N VAL A 222 -7.91 11.76 -16.99
CA VAL A 222 -9.33 11.93 -16.64
C VAL A 222 -10.05 12.77 -17.69
N ALA A 223 -9.47 13.88 -18.11
CA ALA A 223 -10.15 14.78 -19.04
C ALA A 223 -10.14 14.28 -20.49
N VAL A 224 -9.20 13.41 -20.89
CA VAL A 224 -9.06 12.94 -22.28
C VAL A 224 -9.13 11.41 -22.41
N ALA A 225 -8.27 10.65 -21.73
CA ALA A 225 -8.18 9.19 -21.94
C ALA A 225 -9.44 8.43 -21.46
N VAL A 226 -9.98 8.77 -20.29
CA VAL A 226 -11.19 8.15 -19.74
C VAL A 226 -12.41 8.35 -20.64
N PRO A 227 -12.80 9.58 -21.07
CA PRO A 227 -13.95 9.73 -21.95
C PRO A 227 -13.72 9.09 -23.32
N LEU A 228 -12.49 9.04 -23.83
CA LEU A 228 -12.16 8.30 -25.05
C LEU A 228 -12.37 6.79 -24.86
N TRP A 229 -11.88 6.22 -23.76
CA TRP A 229 -12.09 4.81 -23.42
C TRP A 229 -13.58 4.49 -23.24
N MET A 230 -14.33 5.34 -22.53
CA MET A 230 -15.77 5.16 -22.35
C MET A 230 -16.51 5.17 -23.69
N ARG A 231 -16.11 6.04 -24.62
CA ARG A 231 -16.67 6.09 -25.98
C ARG A 231 -16.33 4.83 -26.79
N LEU A 232 -15.09 4.36 -26.73
CA LEU A 232 -14.61 3.25 -27.58
C LEU A 232 -15.00 1.87 -27.05
N VAL A 233 -15.06 1.69 -25.73
CA VAL A 233 -15.23 0.38 -25.09
C VAL A 233 -16.62 0.19 -24.52
N LEU A 234 -17.24 1.26 -24.00
CA LEU A 234 -18.55 1.18 -23.34
C LEU A 234 -19.70 1.78 -24.15
N ASP A 235 -19.41 2.37 -25.31
CA ASP A 235 -20.38 3.16 -26.11
C ASP A 235 -21.06 4.28 -25.29
N LEU A 236 -20.34 4.82 -24.30
CA LEU A 236 -20.81 5.89 -23.43
C LEU A 236 -20.13 7.20 -23.80
N SER A 237 -20.80 8.03 -24.61
CA SER A 237 -20.27 9.33 -25.01
C SER A 237 -20.21 10.31 -23.83
N ARG A 238 -19.03 10.90 -23.61
CA ARG A 238 -18.79 12.01 -22.67
C ARG A 238 -18.09 13.16 -23.42
N PRO A 239 -18.27 14.42 -22.99
CA PRO A 239 -17.59 15.54 -23.62
C PRO A 239 -16.07 15.41 -23.46
N ILE A 240 -15.32 15.83 -24.48
CA ILE A 240 -13.86 15.88 -24.45
C ILE A 240 -13.45 17.35 -24.67
N PRO A 241 -12.80 18.00 -23.69
CA PRO A 241 -12.34 17.45 -22.41
C PRO A 241 -13.47 17.25 -21.38
N TYR A 242 -13.36 16.18 -20.57
CA TYR A 242 -14.30 15.87 -19.48
C TYR A 242 -13.88 16.56 -18.17
N PHE A 243 -14.61 17.61 -17.78
CA PHE A 243 -14.30 18.39 -16.57
C PHE A 243 -14.95 17.79 -15.31
N HIS A 244 -14.27 16.83 -14.69
CA HIS A 244 -14.70 16.26 -13.41
C HIS A 244 -13.92 16.82 -12.22
N ARG A 245 -14.53 17.79 -11.51
CA ARG A 245 -13.88 18.55 -10.42
C ARG A 245 -13.49 17.68 -9.22
N ILE A 246 -14.31 16.67 -8.89
CA ILE A 246 -14.04 15.78 -7.74
C ILE A 246 -12.76 14.96 -7.98
N SER A 247 -12.55 14.44 -9.20
CA SER A 247 -11.32 13.70 -9.50
C SER A 247 -10.09 14.60 -9.58
N LEU A 248 -10.25 15.88 -9.94
CA LEU A 248 -9.16 16.86 -9.87
C LEU A 248 -8.74 17.06 -8.41
N GLY A 249 -9.70 17.35 -7.52
CA GLY A 249 -9.43 17.50 -6.10
C GLY A 249 -8.78 16.25 -5.49
N ALA A 250 -9.30 15.07 -5.83
CA ALA A 250 -8.74 13.78 -5.42
C ALA A 250 -7.28 13.61 -5.89
N LEU A 251 -6.98 13.88 -7.16
CA LEU A 251 -5.62 13.76 -7.68
C LEU A 251 -4.67 14.80 -7.09
N VAL A 252 -5.12 16.04 -6.84
CA VAL A 252 -4.32 17.05 -6.14
C VAL A 252 -3.96 16.59 -4.73
N VAL A 253 -4.93 16.06 -3.98
CA VAL A 253 -4.69 15.45 -2.65
C VAL A 253 -3.70 14.29 -2.76
N PHE A 254 -3.89 13.39 -3.73
CA PHE A 254 -2.97 12.29 -4.00
C PHE A 254 -1.54 12.79 -4.22
N GLY A 255 -1.35 13.70 -5.19
CA GLY A 255 -0.04 14.23 -5.55
C GLY A 255 0.66 14.93 -4.38
N ALA A 256 -0.07 15.75 -3.63
CA ALA A 256 0.45 16.40 -2.43
C ALA A 256 0.87 15.38 -1.36
N MET A 257 0.03 14.39 -1.05
CA MET A 257 0.32 13.36 -0.04
C MET A 257 1.53 12.51 -0.44
N VAL A 258 1.59 12.02 -1.68
CA VAL A 258 2.77 11.27 -2.14
C VAL A 258 4.02 12.15 -2.11
N GLY A 259 3.92 13.39 -2.59
CA GLY A 259 5.01 14.37 -2.57
C GLY A 259 5.57 14.69 -1.18
N ILE A 260 4.77 14.56 -0.12
CA ILE A 260 5.19 14.78 1.27
C ILE A 260 5.69 13.49 1.91
N VAL A 261 4.90 12.43 1.81
CA VAL A 261 5.11 11.17 2.53
C VAL A 261 6.31 10.42 1.95
N TYR A 262 6.45 10.36 0.62
CA TYR A 262 7.56 9.64 0.00
C TYR A 262 8.93 10.17 0.46
N PRO A 263 9.24 11.49 0.37
CA PRO A 263 10.52 12.00 0.86
C PRO A 263 10.67 11.91 2.38
N ALA A 264 9.58 11.98 3.15
CA ALA A 264 9.64 11.84 4.60
C ALA A 264 10.00 10.40 5.01
N THR A 265 9.32 9.39 4.45
CA THR A 265 9.60 7.98 4.70
C THR A 265 11.00 7.61 4.26
N ARG A 266 11.41 8.06 3.06
CA ARG A 266 12.77 7.83 2.55
C ARG A 266 13.83 8.39 3.50
N ARG A 267 13.71 9.66 3.90
CA ARG A 267 14.66 10.29 4.84
C ARG A 267 14.71 9.56 6.17
N ALA A 268 13.55 9.17 6.73
CA ALA A 268 13.51 8.42 7.97
C ALA A 268 14.29 7.10 7.89
N ILE A 269 14.32 6.45 6.73
CA ILE A 269 15.06 5.18 6.54
C ILE A 269 16.55 5.44 6.26
N ASP A 270 16.88 6.51 5.52
CA ASP A 270 18.26 6.84 5.12
C ASP A 270 19.08 7.49 6.26
N SER A 271 18.48 8.27 7.17
CA SER A 271 19.20 9.00 8.23
C SER A 271 20.20 8.17 9.06
N PRO A 272 19.94 6.89 9.40
CA PRO A 272 20.89 6.07 10.15
C PRO A 272 22.00 5.45 9.29
N LEU A 273 21.80 5.27 7.97
CA LEU A 273 22.81 4.66 7.09
C LEU A 273 24.00 5.60 6.85
N ALA A 274 23.76 6.91 6.89
CA ALA A 274 24.82 7.92 6.78
C ALA A 274 25.73 8.00 8.03
N ALA A 275 25.22 7.61 9.21
CA ALA A 275 25.97 7.70 10.47
C ALA A 275 27.09 6.65 10.63
N TYR A 276 27.11 5.61 9.79
CA TYR A 276 28.11 4.54 9.82
C TYR A 276 29.14 4.62 8.68
N GLY A 277 29.14 5.71 7.91
CA GLY A 277 29.96 5.89 6.70
C GLY A 277 31.13 6.88 6.83
N HIS A 278 31.56 7.23 8.04
CA HIS A 278 32.75 8.06 8.30
C HIS A 278 33.75 7.32 9.17
#